data_AF-A0ABD5SPE4-F1
#
_entry.id   AF-A0ABD5SPE4-F1
#
_cell.length_a   1.000
_cell.length_b   1.000
_cell.length_c   1.000
_cell.angle_alpha   90.00
_cell.angle_beta   90.00
_cell.angle_gamma   90.00
#
_symmetry.space_group_name_H-M   'P 1'
#
loop_
_entity.id
_entity.type
_entity.pdbx_description
1 polymer ?
#
loop_
_entity_poly.entity_id
_entity_poly.type
_entity_poly.pdbx_seq_one_letter_code
_entity_poly.pdbx_strand_id
1 'polypeptide(L)'
;AEWAEAAGMPAHRVVKHYAGGRLEGPTPSVMSEKDRLETAAERGEPFLMETDYIDDPDRPGAVLGPKTVPRRVRWLLENGHDTAVRIAHVETPKRVYGIDTEATLERTE
;
A
#
# COMPACT_ATOMS: atom_id res chain seq x y z
N ALA A 1 -18.06 -6.65 -1.15
CA ALA A 1 -17.25 -7.88 -1.07
C ALA A 1 -17.90 -8.86 -0.10
N GLU A 2 -19.05 -9.40 -0.50
CA GLU A 2 -19.92 -10.19 0.39
C GLU A 2 -19.28 -11.51 0.85
N TRP A 3 -18.38 -12.09 0.04
CA TRP A 3 -17.61 -13.28 0.39
C TRP A 3 -16.72 -13.08 1.62
N ALA A 4 -16.16 -11.88 1.81
CA ALA A 4 -15.32 -11.59 2.97
C ALA A 4 -16.17 -11.55 4.24
N GLU A 5 -17.33 -10.89 4.15
CA GLU A 5 -18.29 -10.77 5.25
C GLU A 5 -18.90 -12.12 5.61
N ALA A 6 -19.23 -12.94 4.62
CA ALA A 6 -19.68 -14.32 4.81
C ALA A 6 -18.62 -15.20 5.54
N ALA A 7 -17.34 -14.88 5.35
CA ALA A 7 -16.23 -15.52 6.06
C ALA A 7 -15.93 -14.89 7.44
N GLY A 8 -16.74 -13.91 7.89
CA GLY A 8 -16.56 -13.21 9.16
C GLY A 8 -15.45 -12.15 9.15
N MET A 9 -14.98 -11.73 7.98
CA MET A 9 -13.92 -10.73 7.83
C MET A 9 -14.47 -9.44 7.22
N PRO A 10 -14.27 -8.27 7.86
CA PRO A 10 -14.62 -7.00 7.23
C PRO A 10 -13.89 -6.83 5.90
N ALA A 11 -14.59 -6.41 4.85
CA ALA A 11 -14.02 -6.30 3.50
C ALA A 11 -12.71 -5.49 3.45
N HIS A 12 -12.62 -4.38 4.21
CA HIS A 12 -11.43 -3.54 4.27
C HIS A 12 -10.22 -4.19 4.95
N ARG A 13 -10.36 -5.35 5.60
CA ARG A 13 -9.24 -6.13 6.12
C ARG A 13 -8.70 -7.14 5.12
N VAL A 14 -9.35 -7.28 3.97
CA VAL A 14 -8.82 -8.06 2.86
C VAL A 14 -7.94 -7.15 1.99
N VAL A 15 -6.70 -7.56 1.78
CA VAL A 15 -5.75 -6.85 0.91
C VAL A 15 -5.67 -7.54 -0.44
N LYS A 16 -5.92 -6.78 -1.51
CA LYS A 16 -5.73 -7.26 -2.88
C LYS A 16 -4.40 -6.76 -3.41
N HIS A 17 -3.46 -7.68 -3.59
CA HIS A 17 -2.18 -7.43 -4.24
C HIS A 17 -2.34 -7.26 -5.76
N TYR A 18 -1.37 -6.59 -6.36
CA TYR A 18 -1.32 -6.22 -7.76
C TYR A 18 -2.56 -5.40 -8.18
N ALA A 19 -3.03 -4.48 -7.33
CA ALA A 19 -4.19 -3.67 -7.63
C ALA A 19 -3.87 -2.60 -8.69
N GLY A 20 -4.77 -2.42 -9.66
CA GLY A 20 -4.70 -1.34 -10.65
C GLY A 20 -5.26 -0.01 -10.15
N GLY A 21 -5.37 0.18 -8.83
CA GLY A 21 -5.88 1.41 -8.21
C GLY A 21 -7.41 1.58 -8.20
N ARG A 22 -8.19 0.68 -8.82
CA ARG A 22 -9.67 0.68 -8.76
C ARG A 22 -10.16 -0.66 -8.20
N LEU A 23 -10.70 -0.64 -6.99
CA LEU A 23 -11.22 -1.84 -6.33
C LEU A 23 -12.29 -1.45 -5.31
N GLU A 24 -13.44 -2.12 -5.36
CA GLU A 24 -14.51 -1.94 -4.37
C GLU A 24 -14.53 -3.11 -3.37
N GLY A 25 -14.50 -2.79 -2.08
CA GLY A 25 -14.55 -3.76 -0.99
C GLY A 25 -13.18 -3.99 -0.34
N PRO A 26 -12.27 -4.80 -0.94
CA PRO A 26 -10.94 -4.99 -0.40
C PRO A 26 -10.09 -3.73 -0.47
N THR A 27 -9.10 -3.62 0.41
CA THR A 27 -8.08 -2.57 0.34
C THR A 27 -7.07 -2.90 -0.76
N PRO A 28 -6.84 -1.99 -1.71
CA PRO A 28 -5.86 -2.21 -2.77
C PRO A 28 -4.44 -2.08 -2.23
N SER A 29 -3.58 -3.04 -2.55
CA SER A 29 -2.13 -2.90 -2.50
C SER A 29 -1.64 -2.56 -3.90
N VAL A 30 -1.10 -1.36 -4.06
CA VAL A 30 -0.80 -0.72 -5.35
C VAL A 30 0.69 -0.84 -5.65
N MET A 31 0.98 -1.39 -6.83
CA MET A 31 2.34 -1.46 -7.36
C MET A 31 2.99 -0.08 -7.40
N SER A 32 4.22 0.02 -6.90
CA SER A 32 4.98 1.27 -6.76
C SER A 32 5.55 1.84 -8.08
N GLU A 33 4.75 1.77 -9.13
CA GLU A 33 4.90 2.47 -10.41
C GLU A 33 4.35 3.88 -10.28
N LYS A 34 4.97 4.89 -10.91
CA LYS A 34 4.59 6.31 -10.71
C LYS A 34 3.13 6.57 -11.07
N ASP A 35 2.72 6.20 -12.27
CA ASP A 35 1.37 6.46 -12.80
C ASP A 35 0.26 5.83 -11.93
N ARG A 36 0.53 4.65 -11.35
CA ARG A 36 -0.41 3.98 -10.43
C ARG A 36 -0.49 4.69 -9.09
N LEU A 37 0.64 5.18 -8.58
CA LEU A 37 0.68 5.94 -7.33
C LEU A 37 0.05 7.31 -7.48
N GLU A 38 0.21 7.98 -8.62
CA GLU A 38 -0.52 9.23 -8.95
C GLU A 38 -2.03 8.96 -8.94
N THR A 39 -2.48 7.90 -9.63
CA THR A 39 -3.89 7.51 -9.64
C THR A 39 -4.43 7.24 -8.21
N ALA A 40 -3.65 6.56 -7.36
CA ALA A 40 -4.03 6.29 -5.98
C ALA A 40 -4.05 7.58 -5.13
N ALA A 41 -3.08 8.46 -5.33
CA ALA A 41 -2.97 9.74 -4.63
C ALA A 41 -4.13 10.69 -4.97
N GLU A 42 -4.51 10.78 -6.25
CA GLU A 42 -5.64 11.58 -6.72
C GLU A 42 -6.99 11.09 -6.17
N ARG A 43 -7.14 9.78 -5.99
CA ARG A 43 -8.35 9.19 -5.40
C ARG A 43 -8.53 9.57 -3.94
N GLY A 44 -7.45 9.65 -3.18
CA GLY A 44 -7.50 9.91 -1.73
C GLY A 44 -8.21 8.81 -0.92
N GLU A 45 -8.38 7.62 -1.50
CA GLU A 45 -8.98 6.45 -0.86
C GLU A 45 -7.90 5.59 -0.16
N PRO A 46 -8.25 4.74 0.82
CA PRO A 46 -7.28 3.84 1.46
C PRO A 46 -6.57 2.94 0.46
N PHE A 47 -5.24 2.89 0.53
CA PHE A 47 -4.39 2.01 -0.28
C PHE A 47 -3.12 1.65 0.48
N LEU A 48 -2.47 0.57 0.07
CA LEU A 48 -1.11 0.21 0.46
C LEU A 48 -0.19 0.35 -0.75
N MET A 49 1.12 0.45 -0.49
CA MET A 49 2.14 0.44 -1.53
C MET A 49 2.90 -0.88 -1.49
N GLU A 50 3.17 -1.46 -2.65
CA GLU A 50 3.93 -2.70 -2.75
C GLU A 50 4.99 -2.66 -3.84
N THR A 51 5.91 -3.61 -3.72
CA THR A 51 6.76 -4.10 -4.80
C THR A 51 6.44 -5.56 -5.02
N ASP A 52 6.53 -6.01 -6.26
CA ASP A 52 6.44 -7.42 -6.57
C ASP A 52 7.73 -8.16 -6.17
N TYR A 53 7.62 -9.46 -5.93
CA TYR A 53 8.74 -10.35 -5.64
C TYR A 53 8.66 -11.56 -6.56
N ILE A 54 9.77 -11.88 -7.22
CA ILE A 54 9.89 -13.09 -8.03
C ILE A 54 11.01 -13.95 -7.44
N ASP A 55 10.67 -15.20 -7.09
CA ASP A 55 11.63 -16.19 -6.61
C ASP A 55 12.17 -17.01 -7.79
N ASP A 56 12.83 -16.31 -8.72
CA ASP A 56 13.42 -16.91 -9.91
C ASP A 56 14.87 -16.38 -10.07
N PRO A 57 15.89 -17.22 -9.74
CA PRO A 57 17.30 -16.80 -9.81
C PRO A 57 17.76 -16.50 -11.25
N ASP A 58 17.07 -16.99 -12.27
CA ASP A 58 17.41 -16.76 -13.68
C ASP A 58 16.90 -15.40 -14.18
N ARG A 59 16.11 -14.69 -13.38
CA ARG A 59 15.49 -13.39 -13.74
C ARG A 59 15.81 -12.27 -12.74
N PRO A 60 17.09 -11.99 -12.44
CA PRO A 60 17.46 -10.95 -11.49
C PRO A 60 16.96 -9.58 -11.99
N GLY A 61 16.25 -8.87 -11.12
CA GLY A 61 15.73 -7.52 -11.41
C GLY A 61 14.49 -7.47 -12.29
N ALA A 62 13.83 -8.61 -12.54
CA ALA A 62 12.57 -8.64 -13.32
C ALA A 62 11.38 -7.97 -12.61
N VAL A 63 11.50 -7.68 -11.31
CA VAL A 63 10.50 -6.97 -10.50
C VAL A 63 11.11 -5.75 -9.80
N LEU A 64 10.24 -4.88 -9.29
CA LEU A 64 10.66 -3.72 -8.51
C LEU A 64 11.40 -4.16 -7.24
N GLY A 65 12.65 -3.75 -7.08
CA GLY A 65 13.42 -4.09 -5.88
C GLY A 65 12.87 -3.41 -4.60
N PRO A 66 13.20 -3.92 -3.40
CA PRO A 66 12.63 -3.46 -2.13
C PRO A 66 12.90 -1.97 -1.82
N LYS A 67 13.95 -1.39 -2.39
CA LYS A 67 14.24 0.05 -2.27
C LYS A 67 13.27 0.93 -3.06
N THR A 68 12.39 0.37 -3.88
CA THR A 68 11.47 1.14 -4.73
C THR A 68 10.42 1.87 -3.91
N VAL A 69 9.79 1.22 -2.92
CA VAL A 69 8.78 1.88 -2.06
C VAL A 69 9.36 3.13 -1.38
N PRO A 70 10.48 3.08 -0.63
CA PRO A 70 11.07 4.27 -0.04
C PRO A 70 11.42 5.38 -1.04
N ARG A 71 11.89 5.01 -2.25
CA ARG A 71 12.19 5.99 -3.31
C ARG A 71 10.93 6.65 -3.85
N ARG A 72 9.81 5.92 -3.94
CA ARG A 72 8.53 6.45 -4.40
C ARG A 72 7.84 7.31 -3.35
N VAL A 73 7.98 6.97 -2.08
CA VAL A 73 7.54 7.84 -0.98
C VAL A 73 8.19 9.20 -1.08
N ARG A 74 9.52 9.26 -1.22
CA ARG A 74 10.25 10.54 -1.38
C ARG A 74 9.74 11.32 -2.60
N TRP A 75 9.59 10.64 -3.73
CA TRP A 75 9.07 11.25 -4.94
C TRP A 75 7.64 11.79 -4.76
N LEU A 76 6.74 11.05 -4.08
CA LEU A 76 5.38 11.54 -3.77
C LEU A 76 5.42 12.80 -2.89
N LEU A 77 6.25 12.82 -1.85
CA LEU A 77 6.44 13.98 -0.98
C LEU A 77 6.97 15.19 -1.76
N GLU A 78 7.98 14.99 -2.62
CA GLU A 78 8.54 16.04 -3.48
C GLU A 78 7.50 16.63 -4.45
N ASN A 79 6.44 15.89 -4.77
CA ASN A 79 5.35 16.31 -5.66
C ASN A 79 4.07 16.74 -4.90
N GLY A 80 4.14 16.92 -3.57
CA GLY A 80 3.02 17.45 -2.77
C GLY A 80 1.93 16.44 -2.43
N HIS A 81 2.24 15.14 -2.49
CA HIS A 81 1.30 14.06 -2.17
C HIS A 81 1.41 13.58 -0.70
N ASP A 82 1.67 14.49 0.25
CA ASP A 82 1.80 14.21 1.69
C ASP A 82 0.62 13.43 2.25
N THR A 83 -0.60 13.81 1.86
CA THR A 83 -1.82 13.13 2.31
C THR A 83 -1.86 11.68 1.82
N ALA A 84 -1.44 11.41 0.59
CA ALA A 84 -1.41 10.05 0.05
C ALA A 84 -0.38 9.19 0.78
N VAL A 85 0.80 9.75 1.10
CA VAL A 85 1.83 9.05 1.88
C VAL A 85 1.31 8.70 3.28
N ARG A 86 0.64 9.63 3.97
CA ARG A 86 0.02 9.36 5.28
C ARG A 86 -1.07 8.29 5.17
N ILE A 87 -1.93 8.35 4.15
CA ILE A 87 -2.93 7.31 3.90
C ILE A 87 -2.26 5.95 3.73
N ALA A 88 -1.21 5.87 2.91
CA ALA A 88 -0.55 4.62 2.57
C ALA A 88 0.21 3.98 3.73
N HIS A 89 0.74 4.77 4.65
CA HIS A 89 1.72 4.30 5.64
C HIS A 89 1.28 4.43 7.09
N VAL A 90 0.22 5.19 7.37
CA VAL A 90 -0.31 5.38 8.73
C VAL A 90 -1.76 4.95 8.80
N GLU A 91 -2.64 5.59 8.02
CA GLU A 91 -4.09 5.38 8.16
C GLU A 91 -4.53 3.99 7.68
N THR A 92 -4.04 3.57 6.52
CA THR A 92 -4.43 2.29 5.95
C THR A 92 -3.88 1.12 6.76
N PRO A 93 -2.60 1.08 7.18
CA PRO A 93 -2.11 0.05 8.10
C PRO A 93 -2.89 -0.02 9.42
N LYS A 94 -3.24 1.13 10.03
CA LYS A 94 -4.09 1.19 11.22
C LYS A 94 -5.47 0.58 10.98
N ARG A 95 -6.09 0.90 9.84
CA ARG A 95 -7.41 0.38 9.47
C ARG A 95 -7.40 -1.11 9.14
N VAL A 96 -6.43 -1.58 8.37
CA VAL A 96 -6.35 -2.97 7.89
C VAL A 96 -5.87 -3.90 9.00
N TYR A 97 -4.77 -3.54 9.67
CA TYR A 97 -4.06 -4.41 10.61
C TYR A 97 -4.32 -4.07 12.08
N GLY A 98 -4.90 -2.90 12.39
CA GLY A 98 -5.06 -2.46 13.77
C GLY A 98 -3.74 -2.03 14.43
N ILE A 99 -2.70 -1.73 13.65
CA ILE A 99 -1.38 -1.33 14.14
C ILE A 99 -1.30 0.19 14.19
N ASP A 100 -0.88 0.74 15.33
CA ASP A 100 -0.57 2.15 15.45
C ASP A 100 0.92 2.39 15.12
N THR A 101 1.19 2.80 13.89
CA THR A 101 2.57 3.00 13.41
C THR A 101 3.27 4.15 14.11
N GLU A 102 2.54 5.19 14.54
CA GLU A 102 3.15 6.33 15.21
C GLU A 102 3.57 5.96 16.63
N ALA A 103 2.72 5.24 17.38
CA ALA A 103 3.08 4.73 18.70
C ALA A 103 4.31 3.79 18.68
N THR A 104 4.56 3.10 17.55
CA THR A 104 5.75 2.24 17.43
C THR A 104 7.07 3.01 17.38
N LEU A 105 7.05 4.32 17.07
CA LEU A 105 8.23 5.17 17.04
C LEU A 105 8.68 5.64 18.44
N GLU A 106 7.78 5.58 19.43
CA GLU A 106 8.04 6.03 20.80
C GLU A 106 8.76 4.98 21.66
N ARG A 107 9.07 3.80 21.10
CA ARG A 107 9.87 2.78 21.78
C ARG A 107 11.30 3.29 21.98
N THR A 108 11.50 3.91 23.13
CA THR A 108 12.83 4.09 23.73
C THR A 108 13.27 2.70 24.19
N GLU A 109 14.38 2.18 23.63
CA GLU A 109 15.04 0.99 24.20
C GLU A 109 15.50 1.24 25.63
#